data_AF-A9GRW1-F1
#
_entry.id   AF-A9GRW1-F1
#
_cell.length_a   1.000
_cell.length_b   1.000
_cell.length_c   1.000
_cell.angle_alpha   90.00
_cell.angle_beta   90.00
_cell.angle_gamma   90.00
#
_symmetry.space_group_name_H-M   'P 1'
#
loop_
_entity.id
_entity.type
_entity.pdbx_description
1 polymer ?
#
loop_
_entity_poly.entity_id
_entity_poly.type
_entity_poly.pdbx_seq_one_letter_code
_entity_poly.pdbx_strand_id
1 'polypeptide(L)'
;MSTPRSQEKLQESLSLVTTLLEKQRVIETLTHKQESKNKELVEALVHRQNLALLQRKLRDLHPADLAHIIEVLPQADRLVVWAELEPYRAAQVLLLV
;
A
#
# COMPACT_ATOMS: atom_id res chain seq x y z
N MET A 1 -26.69 2.24 -9.52
CA MET A 1 -26.79 1.49 -8.26
C MET A 1 -25.51 0.67 -8.13
N SER A 2 -24.54 1.11 -7.33
CA SER A 2 -23.32 0.35 -7.08
C SER A 2 -23.70 -0.90 -6.28
N THR A 3 -23.39 -2.07 -6.80
CA THR A 3 -23.77 -3.35 -6.18
C THR A 3 -23.02 -3.55 -4.86
N PRO A 4 -23.68 -4.07 -3.80
CA PRO A 4 -23.09 -4.21 -2.46
C PRO A 4 -21.79 -5.02 -2.48
N ARG A 5 -21.69 -6.00 -3.39
CA ARG A 5 -20.50 -6.83 -3.59
C ARG A 5 -19.26 -6.05 -4.07
N SER A 6 -19.43 -4.94 -4.78
CA SER A 6 -18.32 -4.09 -5.21
C SER A 6 -17.80 -3.25 -4.06
N GLN A 7 -18.68 -2.78 -3.17
CA GLN A 7 -18.30 -2.05 -1.96
C GLN A 7 -17.56 -2.93 -0.96
N GLU A 8 -18.00 -4.18 -0.77
CA GLU A 8 -17.30 -5.16 0.07
C GLU A 8 -15.86 -5.41 -0.43
N LYS A 9 -15.68 -5.64 -1.73
CA LYS A 9 -14.34 -5.81 -2.33
C LYS A 9 -13.43 -4.59 -2.18
N LEU A 10 -14.01 -3.39 -2.23
CA LEU A 10 -13.29 -2.15 -2.02
C LEU A 10 -12.84 -2.02 -0.56
N GLN A 11 -13.72 -2.34 0.40
CA GLN A 11 -13.39 -2.36 1.82
C GLN A 11 -12.32 -3.42 2.15
N GLU A 12 -12.42 -4.61 1.58
CA GLU A 12 -11.39 -5.66 1.68
C GLU A 12 -10.05 -5.19 1.11
N SER A 13 -10.08 -4.42 0.02
CA SER A 13 -8.86 -3.90 -0.59
C SER A 13 -8.24 -2.78 0.23
N LEU A 14 -9.07 -1.89 0.78
CA LEU A 14 -8.63 -0.83 1.68
C LEU A 14 -8.02 -1.40 2.97
N SER A 15 -8.66 -2.40 3.58
CA SER A 15 -8.14 -3.04 4.79
C SER A 15 -6.80 -3.73 4.54
N LEU A 16 -6.67 -4.43 3.40
CA LEU A 16 -5.42 -5.06 3.01
C LEU A 16 -4.31 -4.04 2.75
N VAL A 17 -4.59 -2.96 2.00
CA VAL A 17 -3.62 -1.87 1.75
C VAL A 17 -3.17 -1.24 3.07
N THR A 18 -4.10 -0.94 3.97
CA THR A 18 -3.80 -0.38 5.30
C THR A 18 -2.92 -1.32 6.11
N THR A 19 -3.22 -2.63 6.10
CA THR A 19 -2.44 -3.65 6.82
C THR A 19 -1.00 -3.73 6.29
N LEU A 20 -0.82 -3.67 4.97
CA LEU A 20 0.51 -3.69 4.34
C LEU A 20 1.32 -2.43 4.70
N LEU A 21 0.68 -1.27 4.75
CA LEU A 21 1.30 0.00 5.15
C LEU A 21 1.68 0.02 6.64
N GLU A 22 0.83 -0.50 7.52
CA GLU A 22 1.14 -0.64 8.94
C GLU A 22 2.31 -1.60 9.17
N LYS A 23 2.29 -2.76 8.50
CA LYS A 23 3.38 -3.74 8.57
C LYS A 23 4.71 -3.14 8.12
N GLN A 24 4.69 -2.35 7.04
CA GLN A 24 5.86 -1.62 6.55
C GLN A 24 6.47 -0.74 7.64
N ARG A 25 5.64 0.09 8.28
CA ARG A 25 6.06 1.03 9.33
C ARG A 25 6.66 0.32 10.53
N VAL A 26 6.07 -0.82 10.92
CA VAL A 26 6.59 -1.65 12.02
C VAL A 26 7.96 -2.23 11.67
N ILE A 27 8.13 -2.76 10.47
CA ILE A 27 9.43 -3.31 10.01
C ILE A 27 10.49 -2.22 10.05
N GLU A 28 10.21 -1.04 9.49
CA GLU A 28 11.15 0.09 9.45
C GLU A 28 11.53 0.59 10.86
N THR A 29 10.57 0.64 11.79
CA THR A 29 10.83 1.05 13.18
C THR A 29 11.66 0.02 13.95
N LEU A 30 11.51 -1.27 13.65
CA LEU A 30 12.26 -2.35 14.30
C LEU A 30 13.70 -2.44 13.80
N THR A 31 13.94 -2.22 12.50
CA THR A 31 15.29 -2.20 11.90
C THR A 31 16.16 -1.11 12.53
N HIS A 32 15.59 0.03 12.92
CA HIS A 32 16.33 1.09 13.60
C HIS A 32 16.73 0.79 15.06
N LYS A 33 16.23 -0.29 15.67
CA LYS A 33 16.42 -0.55 17.11
C LYS A 33 17.34 -1.73 17.44
N GLN A 34 17.68 -2.62 16.50
CA GLN A 34 18.47 -3.83 16.81
C GLN A 34 19.50 -4.19 15.73
N GLU A 35 20.79 -3.98 16.04
CA GLU A 35 21.95 -4.25 15.18
C GLU A 35 22.39 -5.72 15.29
N SER A 36 21.76 -6.61 14.51
CA SER A 36 22.34 -7.94 14.28
C SER A 36 22.22 -8.32 12.81
N LYS A 37 23.36 -8.64 12.18
CA LYS A 37 23.49 -8.83 10.72
C LYS A 37 22.50 -9.85 10.12
N ASN A 38 22.19 -10.93 10.83
CA ASN A 38 21.24 -11.95 10.34
C ASN A 38 19.79 -11.45 10.37
N LYS A 39 19.45 -10.61 11.36
CA LYS A 39 18.11 -10.07 11.52
C LYS A 39 17.83 -8.98 10.48
N GLU A 40 18.82 -8.14 10.18
CA GLU A 40 18.75 -7.13 9.12
C GLU A 40 18.45 -7.74 7.73
N LEU A 41 19.05 -8.89 7.40
CA LEU A 41 18.80 -9.56 6.11
C LEU A 41 17.37 -10.09 6.00
N VAL A 42 16.84 -10.68 7.07
CA VAL A 42 15.46 -11.19 7.11
C VAL A 42 14.48 -10.02 7.06
N GLU A 43 14.72 -8.95 7.82
CA GLU A 43 13.90 -7.75 7.82
C GLU A 43 13.87 -7.08 6.45
N ALA A 44 15.03 -6.94 5.79
CA ALA A 44 15.11 -6.40 4.42
C ALA A 44 14.36 -7.27 3.40
N LEU A 45 14.39 -8.60 3.55
CA LEU A 45 13.63 -9.51 2.69
C LEU A 45 12.11 -9.36 2.92
N VAL A 46 11.68 -9.29 4.18
CA VAL A 46 10.25 -9.12 4.53
C VAL A 46 9.74 -7.76 4.06
N HIS A 47 10.53 -6.69 4.21
CA HIS A 47 10.24 -5.35 3.69
C HIS A 47 10.01 -5.37 2.18
N ARG A 48 10.95 -5.94 1.41
CA ARG A 48 10.81 -6.09 -0.04
C ARG A 48 9.59 -6.91 -0.44
N GLN A 49 9.30 -7.99 0.27
CA GLN A 49 8.11 -8.80 0.01
C GLN A 49 6.83 -8.00 0.28
N ASN A 50 6.79 -7.24 1.37
CA ASN A 50 5.65 -6.41 1.73
C ASN A 50 5.36 -5.34 0.65
N LEU A 51 6.41 -4.66 0.19
CA LEU A 51 6.30 -3.69 -0.91
C LEU A 51 5.84 -4.35 -2.21
N ALA A 52 6.38 -5.52 -2.58
CA ALA A 52 5.95 -6.22 -3.78
C ALA A 52 4.46 -6.62 -3.73
N LEU A 53 3.96 -7.02 -2.56
CA LEU A 53 2.54 -7.32 -2.34
C LEU A 53 1.67 -6.05 -2.45
N LEU A 54 2.12 -4.94 -1.86
CA LEU A 54 1.44 -3.64 -1.96
C LEU A 54 1.37 -3.20 -3.42
N GLN A 55 2.49 -3.13 -4.13
CA GLN A 55 2.54 -2.77 -5.55
C GLN A 55 1.63 -3.65 -6.41
N ARG A 56 1.66 -4.98 -6.19
CA ARG A 56 0.77 -5.89 -6.90
C ARG A 56 -0.69 -5.57 -6.64
N LYS A 57 -1.07 -5.36 -5.38
CA LYS A 57 -2.45 -5.03 -5.02
C LYS A 57 -2.90 -3.69 -5.62
N LEU A 58 -2.04 -2.67 -5.61
CA LEU A 58 -2.32 -1.37 -6.22
C LEU A 58 -2.48 -1.48 -7.75
N ARG A 59 -1.72 -2.36 -8.41
CA ARG A 59 -1.91 -2.67 -9.83
C ARG A 59 -3.21 -3.43 -10.11
N ASP A 60 -3.65 -4.30 -9.22
CA ASP A 60 -4.87 -5.07 -9.47
C ASP A 60 -6.15 -4.23 -9.26
N LEU A 61 -6.04 -3.03 -8.66
CA LEU A 61 -7.15 -2.11 -8.45
C LEU A 61 -7.47 -1.26 -9.69
N HIS A 62 -8.76 -0.95 -9.87
CA HIS A 62 -9.18 0.03 -10.86
C HIS A 62 -8.75 1.44 -10.43
N PRO A 63 -8.45 2.35 -11.38
CA PRO A 63 -8.05 3.73 -11.06
C PRO A 63 -9.03 4.46 -10.14
N ALA A 64 -10.35 4.26 -10.29
CA ALA A 64 -11.37 4.87 -9.45
C ALA A 64 -11.36 4.34 -8.00
N ASP A 65 -11.21 3.02 -7.84
CA ASP A 65 -11.11 2.38 -6.53
C ASP A 65 -9.82 2.84 -5.80
N LEU A 66 -8.73 2.95 -6.56
CA LEU A 66 -7.44 3.41 -6.06
C LEU A 66 -7.47 4.89 -5.65
N ALA A 67 -8.11 5.76 -6.44
CA ALA A 67 -8.35 7.16 -6.08
C ALA A 67 -9.13 7.28 -4.77
N HIS A 68 -10.21 6.52 -4.63
CA HIS A 68 -10.99 6.49 -3.39
C HIS A 68 -10.18 6.01 -2.19
N ILE A 69 -9.38 4.94 -2.35
CA ILE A 69 -8.49 4.44 -1.29
C ILE A 69 -7.48 5.52 -0.89
N ILE A 70 -6.83 6.19 -1.85
CA ILE A 70 -5.87 7.26 -1.55
C ILE A 70 -6.55 8.43 -0.85
N GLU A 71 -7.78 8.77 -1.20
CA GLU A 71 -8.52 9.87 -0.58
C GLU A 71 -8.81 9.63 0.91
N VAL A 72 -9.12 8.39 1.28
CA VAL A 72 -9.43 8.02 2.69
C VAL A 72 -8.18 7.68 3.52
N LEU A 73 -7.03 7.45 2.89
CA LEU A 73 -5.78 7.15 3.60
C LEU A 73 -5.22 8.39 4.34
N PRO A 74 -4.58 8.20 5.52
CA PRO A 74 -3.85 9.25 6.20
C PRO A 74 -2.75 9.86 5.32
N GLN A 75 -2.39 11.12 5.57
CA GLN A 75 -1.43 11.84 4.72
C GLN A 75 -0.09 11.13 4.54
N ALA A 76 0.46 10.55 5.62
CA ALA A 76 1.72 9.81 5.56
C ALA A 76 1.63 8.58 4.64
N ASP A 77 0.49 7.89 4.69
CA ASP A 77 0.24 6.66 3.93
C ASP A 77 -0.02 6.94 2.44
N ARG A 78 -0.63 8.09 2.13
CA ARG A 78 -0.76 8.56 0.75
C ARG A 78 0.60 8.69 0.06
N LEU A 79 1.59 9.27 0.74
CA LEU A 79 2.93 9.46 0.16
C LEU A 79 3.60 8.13 -0.18
N VAL A 80 3.46 7.14 0.71
CA VAL A 80 3.98 5.78 0.47
C VAL A 80 3.28 5.17 -0.74
N VAL A 81 1.95 5.21 -0.80
CA VAL A 81 1.20 4.67 -1.94
C VAL A 81 1.59 5.36 -3.26
N TRP A 82 1.75 6.68 -3.28
CA TRP A 82 2.19 7.42 -4.46
C TRP A 82 3.60 7.04 -4.92
N ALA A 83 4.52 6.79 -3.99
CA ALA A 83 5.88 6.35 -4.31
C ALA A 83 5.91 4.93 -4.91
N GLU A 84 4.96 4.08 -4.53
CA GLU A 84 4.85 2.69 -5.00
C GLU A 84 4.05 2.54 -6.30
N LEU A 85 3.45 3.62 -6.82
CA LEU A 85 2.69 3.60 -8.07
C LEU A 85 3.59 3.84 -9.29
N GLU A 86 3.34 3.05 -10.34
CA GLU A 86 3.91 3.31 -11.66
C GLU A 86 3.46 4.69 -12.19
N PRO A 87 4.33 5.47 -12.86
CA PRO A 87 3.99 6.82 -13.31
C PRO A 87 2.69 6.91 -14.14
N TYR A 88 2.44 5.93 -15.01
CA TYR A 88 1.22 5.88 -15.83
C TYR A 88 -0.05 5.63 -15.00
N ARG A 89 0.05 4.88 -13.90
CA ARG A 89 -1.06 4.67 -12.96
C ARG A 89 -1.29 5.91 -12.13
N ALA A 90 -0.21 6.51 -11.63
CA ALA A 90 -0.28 7.73 -10.84
C ALA A 90 -0.98 8.83 -11.64
N ALA A 91 -0.64 8.99 -12.93
CA ALA A 91 -1.33 9.92 -13.82
C ALA A 91 -2.84 9.65 -13.94
N GLN A 92 -3.26 8.38 -14.09
CA GLN A 92 -4.69 8.04 -14.16
C GLN A 92 -5.44 8.36 -12.85
N VAL A 93 -4.82 8.10 -11.70
CA VAL A 93 -5.41 8.42 -10.40
C VAL A 93 -5.53 9.92 -10.22
N LEU A 94 -4.49 10.69 -10.59
CA LEU A 94 -4.48 12.16 -10.52
C LEU A 94 -5.59 12.82 -11.34
N LEU A 95 -6.11 12.15 -12.37
CA LEU A 95 -7.24 12.66 -13.16
C LEU A 95 -8.61 12.43 -12.48
N LEU A 96 -8.64 11.69 -11.38
CA LEU A 96 -9.85 11.29 -10.66
C LEU A 96 -9.96 11.89 -9.25
N VAL A 97 -8.88 12.51 -8.75
CA VAL A 97 -8.81 13.19 -7.43
C VAL A 97 -8.84 14.71 -7.56
#